data_AF-A0A8J6WAW9-F1
#
_entry.id   AF-A0A8J6WAW9-F1
#
_cell.length_a   1.000
_cell.length_b   1.000
_cell.length_c   1.000
_cell.angle_alpha   90.00
_cell.angle_beta   90.00
_cell.angle_gamma   90.00
#
_symmetry.space_group_name_H-M   'P 1'
#
loop_
_entity.id
_entity.type
_entity.pdbx_description
1 polymer ?
#
loop_
_entity_poly.entity_id
_entity_poly.type
_entity_poly.pdbx_seq_one_letter_code
_entity_poly.pdbx_strand_id
1 'polypeptide(L)'
;MPRRPSASSSDGSSKNKPRVRFIFEPDRTSPNGITYFWLIHDTYNGKEKAATATRAFWLPFAYRHSGNYSEAELRDLAQQSIWQMEAQIQHLREEFELGLVRPDATELVGATEAENLQPETISGSALVQPMTVAAPADLLDEFTDAL
;
A
#
# COMPACT_ATOMS: atom_id res chain seq x y z
N MET A 1 -5.13 27.67 -69.26
CA MET A 1 -4.78 26.38 -68.63
C MET A 1 -4.41 26.64 -67.16
N PRO A 2 -4.50 25.68 -66.22
CA PRO A 2 -5.68 25.04 -65.65
C PRO A 2 -5.82 25.32 -64.14
N ARG A 3 -7.03 25.14 -63.57
CA ARG A 3 -7.27 25.06 -62.11
C ARG A 3 -6.77 23.72 -61.55
N ARG A 4 -6.09 23.71 -60.40
CA ARG A 4 -6.07 22.61 -59.40
C ARG A 4 -5.18 22.95 -58.18
N PRO A 5 -5.32 22.27 -57.02
CA PRO A 5 -6.50 21.67 -56.40
C PRO A 5 -6.79 22.24 -55.00
N SER A 6 -8.01 21.95 -54.55
CA SER A 6 -8.57 22.10 -53.22
C SER A 6 -7.85 21.28 -52.13
N ALA A 7 -8.04 21.74 -50.89
CA ALA A 7 -8.11 20.97 -49.66
C ALA A 7 -6.85 20.20 -49.21
N SER A 8 -6.08 20.80 -48.30
CA SER A 8 -5.59 20.06 -47.15
C SER A 8 -6.50 20.36 -45.98
N SER A 9 -7.53 19.54 -45.81
CA SER A 9 -8.25 19.40 -44.55
C SER A 9 -7.21 19.00 -43.50
N SER A 10 -6.76 19.97 -42.71
CA SER A 10 -6.05 19.70 -41.47
C SER A 10 -7.07 19.22 -40.43
N ASP A 11 -7.65 18.05 -40.67
CA ASP A 11 -8.31 17.29 -39.63
C ASP A 11 -7.22 16.67 -38.76
N GLY A 12 -6.60 17.54 -37.96
CA GLY A 12 -5.86 17.15 -36.77
C GLY A 12 -6.85 16.61 -35.76
N SER A 13 -7.39 15.42 -36.02
CA SER A 13 -8.09 14.63 -35.02
C SER A 13 -7.07 14.26 -33.95
N SER A 14 -6.92 15.13 -32.95
CA SER A 14 -6.31 14.75 -31.69
C SER A 14 -7.18 13.63 -31.15
N LYS A 15 -6.78 12.38 -31.41
CA LYS A 15 -7.41 11.18 -30.89
C LYS A 15 -7.47 11.37 -29.37
N ASN A 16 -8.65 11.75 -28.88
CA ASN A 16 -8.90 12.00 -27.47
C ASN A 16 -8.61 10.70 -26.74
N LYS A 17 -7.43 10.62 -26.11
CA LYS A 17 -7.09 9.47 -25.27
C LYS A 17 -8.17 9.40 -24.18
N PRO A 18 -8.79 8.22 -23.95
CA PRO A 18 -9.78 8.08 -22.91
C PRO A 18 -9.17 8.50 -21.57
N ARG A 19 -9.81 9.47 -20.91
CA ARG A 19 -9.38 9.98 -19.60
C ARG A 19 -10.23 9.30 -18.53
N VAL A 20 -9.59 8.57 -17.63
CA VAL A 20 -10.25 8.03 -16.44
C VAL A 20 -10.45 9.20 -15.46
N ARG A 21 -11.70 9.42 -15.02
CA ARG A 21 -12.03 10.42 -14.00
C ARG A 21 -12.60 9.69 -12.78
N PHE A 22 -11.82 9.65 -11.70
CA PHE A 22 -12.31 9.32 -10.37
C PHE A 22 -12.62 10.61 -9.63
N ILE A 23 -13.80 10.70 -9.02
CA ILE A 23 -14.19 11.81 -8.15
C ILE A 23 -14.32 11.22 -6.75
N PHE A 24 -13.50 11.72 -5.83
CA PHE A 24 -13.55 11.39 -4.42
C PHE A 24 -13.65 12.71 -3.66
N GLU A 25 -14.73 12.89 -2.91
CA GLU A 25 -15.07 14.12 -2.18
C GLU A 25 -15.08 13.84 -0.67
N PRO A 26 -13.90 13.67 -0.05
CA PRO A 26 -13.84 13.50 1.40
C PRO A 26 -14.24 14.80 2.09
N ASP A 27 -14.89 14.68 3.25
CA ASP A 27 -15.13 15.83 4.10
C ASP A 27 -13.81 16.53 4.44
N ARG A 28 -13.79 17.87 4.42
CA ARG A 28 -12.59 18.69 4.58
C ARG A 28 -11.91 18.51 5.94
N THR A 29 -12.66 18.09 6.95
CA THR A 29 -12.12 17.85 8.29
C THR A 29 -11.64 16.41 8.49
N SER A 30 -11.97 15.50 7.57
CA SER A 30 -11.45 14.14 7.60
C SER A 30 -9.95 14.10 7.30
N PRO A 31 -9.22 13.07 7.75
CA PRO A 31 -7.79 12.92 7.43
C PRO A 31 -7.51 12.97 5.92
N ASN A 32 -8.37 12.36 5.11
CA ASN A 32 -8.28 12.40 3.65
C ASN A 32 -8.52 13.81 3.10
N GLY A 33 -9.53 14.52 3.62
CA GLY A 33 -9.84 15.89 3.22
C GLY A 33 -8.71 16.87 3.51
N ILE A 34 -8.14 16.80 4.71
CA ILE A 34 -6.98 17.62 5.12
C ILE A 34 -5.79 17.33 4.20
N THR A 35 -5.47 16.05 3.98
CA THR A 35 -4.32 15.63 3.17
C THR A 35 -4.46 16.09 1.71
N TYR A 36 -5.61 15.84 1.07
CA TYR A 36 -5.80 16.23 -0.32
C TYR A 36 -5.93 17.74 -0.49
N PHE A 37 -6.53 18.44 0.47
CA PHE A 37 -6.58 19.91 0.45
C PHE A 37 -5.16 20.50 0.46
N TRP A 38 -4.31 20.05 1.39
CA TRP A 38 -2.91 20.47 1.48
C TRP A 38 -2.11 20.13 0.21
N LEU A 39 -2.28 18.92 -0.34
CA LEU A 39 -1.61 18.53 -1.59
C LEU A 39 -2.04 19.43 -2.76
N ILE A 40 -3.33 19.73 -2.90
CA ILE A 40 -3.84 20.49 -4.06
C ILE A 40 -3.47 21.97 -3.97
N HIS A 41 -3.47 22.55 -2.77
CA HIS A 41 -3.37 24.01 -2.61
C HIS A 41 -1.99 24.48 -2.13
N ASP A 42 -1.31 23.70 -1.30
CA ASP A 42 -0.09 24.15 -0.60
C ASP A 42 1.18 23.44 -1.10
N THR A 43 1.02 22.47 -2.00
CA THR A 43 2.15 21.67 -2.52
C THR A 43 2.29 21.81 -4.03
N TYR A 44 3.51 22.07 -4.50
CA TYR A 44 3.83 22.01 -5.93
C TYR A 44 3.62 20.58 -6.47
N ASN A 45 2.84 20.46 -7.56
CA ASN A 45 2.48 19.19 -8.20
C ASN A 45 1.85 18.16 -7.24
N GLY A 46 1.02 18.60 -6.28
CA GLY A 46 0.47 17.67 -5.29
C GLY A 46 -0.50 16.63 -5.86
N LYS A 47 -1.15 16.90 -7.00
CA LYS A 47 -1.96 15.89 -7.71
C LYS A 47 -1.09 14.74 -8.23
N GLU A 48 0.04 15.07 -8.82
CA GLU A 48 1.03 14.11 -9.30
C GLU A 48 1.67 13.35 -8.14
N LYS A 49 1.94 14.02 -7.01
CA LYS A 49 2.44 13.36 -5.79
C LYS A 49 1.42 12.38 -5.22
N ALA A 50 0.15 12.77 -5.10
CA ALA A 50 -0.94 11.89 -4.67
C ALA A 50 -1.03 10.66 -5.58
N ALA A 51 -1.09 10.88 -6.91
CA ALA A 51 -1.15 9.80 -7.88
C ALA A 51 0.08 8.88 -7.82
N THR A 52 1.27 9.44 -7.59
CA THR A 52 2.52 8.68 -7.46
C THR A 52 2.52 7.83 -6.19
N ALA A 53 2.10 8.38 -5.05
CA ALA A 53 2.00 7.65 -3.79
C ALA A 53 0.99 6.49 -3.88
N THR A 54 -0.21 6.75 -4.41
CA THR A 54 -1.21 5.70 -4.64
C THR A 54 -0.71 4.65 -5.61
N ARG A 55 -0.06 5.07 -6.70
CA ARG A 55 0.50 4.16 -7.70
C ARG A 55 1.59 3.27 -7.12
N ALA A 56 2.47 3.80 -6.29
CA ALA A 56 3.61 3.05 -5.74
C ALA A 56 3.16 1.76 -5.06
N PHE A 57 2.03 1.78 -4.33
CA PHE A 57 1.53 0.56 -3.69
C PHE A 57 0.65 -0.30 -4.61
N TRP A 58 -0.30 0.31 -5.34
CA TRP A 58 -1.34 -0.45 -6.03
C TRP A 58 -0.96 -0.96 -7.43
N LEU A 59 0.09 -0.42 -8.04
CA LEU A 59 0.47 -0.73 -9.42
C LEU A 59 0.78 -2.22 -9.66
N PRO A 60 1.56 -2.93 -8.81
CA PRO A 60 1.82 -4.35 -9.02
C PRO A 60 0.54 -5.20 -9.03
N PHE A 61 -0.41 -4.87 -8.15
CA PHE A 61 -1.70 -5.56 -8.07
C PHE A 61 -2.57 -5.29 -9.30
N ALA A 62 -2.64 -4.03 -9.74
CA ALA A 62 -3.36 -3.68 -10.96
C ALA A 62 -2.80 -4.40 -12.20
N TYR A 63 -1.47 -4.51 -12.29
CA TYR A 63 -0.81 -5.18 -13.41
C TYR A 63 -1.02 -6.68 -13.35
N ARG A 64 -0.96 -7.29 -12.15
CA ARG A 64 -1.29 -8.69 -11.93
C ARG A 64 -2.74 -9.01 -12.35
N HIS A 65 -3.69 -8.15 -11.99
CA HIS A 65 -5.10 -8.33 -12.36
C HIS A 65 -5.33 -8.21 -13.87
N SER A 66 -4.52 -7.42 -14.58
CA SER A 66 -4.66 -7.24 -16.03
C SER A 66 -4.32 -8.49 -16.85
N GLY A 67 -3.54 -9.44 -16.29
CA GLY A 67 -3.14 -10.68 -16.97
C GLY A 67 -2.14 -10.51 -18.13
N ASN A 68 -1.63 -9.30 -18.36
CA ASN A 68 -0.78 -8.99 -19.52
C ASN A 68 0.74 -9.08 -19.24
N TYR A 69 1.13 -9.45 -18.02
CA TYR A 69 2.52 -9.44 -17.56
C TYR A 69 2.92 -10.81 -17.04
N SER A 70 4.18 -11.19 -17.27
CA SER A 70 4.75 -12.41 -16.71
C SER A 70 5.00 -12.28 -15.21
N GLU A 71 5.08 -13.43 -14.52
CA GLU A 71 5.39 -13.50 -13.09
C GLU A 71 6.71 -12.81 -12.72
N ALA A 72 7.73 -12.91 -13.59
CA ALA A 72 9.02 -12.25 -13.40
C ALA A 72 8.90 -10.71 -13.46
N GLU A 73 8.20 -10.18 -14.48
CA GLU A 73 7.95 -8.75 -14.62
C GLU A 73 7.14 -8.20 -13.43
N LEU A 74 6.17 -8.97 -12.93
CA LEU A 74 5.37 -8.58 -11.76
C LEU A 74 6.22 -8.51 -10.48
N ARG A 75 7.18 -9.44 -10.30
CA ARG A 75 8.12 -9.41 -9.16
C ARG A 75 9.06 -8.22 -9.24
N ASP A 76 9.62 -7.95 -10.41
CA ASP A 76 10.48 -6.78 -10.62
C ASP A 76 9.70 -5.48 -10.35
N LEU A 77 8.45 -5.40 -10.80
CA LEU A 77 7.57 -4.26 -10.56
C LEU A 77 7.25 -4.08 -9.06
N ALA A 78 6.99 -5.18 -8.34
CA ALA A 78 6.78 -5.17 -6.90
C ALA A 78 8.04 -4.71 -6.15
N GLN A 79 9.22 -5.18 -6.57
CA GLN A 79 10.49 -4.78 -5.96
C GLN A 79 10.75 -3.27 -6.14
N GLN A 80 10.50 -2.73 -7.34
CA GLN A 80 10.61 -1.29 -7.60
C GLN A 80 9.62 -0.48 -6.76
N SER A 81 8.41 -1.00 -6.59
CA SER A 81 7.35 -0.39 -5.77
C SER A 81 7.78 -0.31 -4.29
N ILE A 82 8.40 -1.36 -3.76
CA ILE A 82 8.96 -1.38 -2.41
C ILE A 82 10.01 -0.29 -2.24
N TRP A 83 11.00 -0.21 -3.12
CA TRP A 83 12.05 0.82 -3.02
C TRP A 83 11.50 2.24 -3.03
N GLN A 84 10.46 2.51 -3.84
CA GLN A 84 9.81 3.82 -3.86
C GLN A 84 9.11 4.14 -2.54
N MET A 85 8.42 3.17 -1.94
CA MET A 85 7.76 3.35 -0.65
C MET A 85 8.76 3.51 0.49
N GLU A 86 9.87 2.75 0.48
CA GLU A 86 10.94 2.89 1.45
C GLU A 86 11.55 4.29 1.42
N ALA A 87 11.76 4.86 0.23
CA ALA A 87 12.22 6.24 0.09
C ALA A 87 11.22 7.26 0.67
N GLN A 88 9.91 7.05 0.46
CA GLN A 88 8.88 7.90 1.06
C GLN A 88 8.82 7.78 2.59
N ILE A 89 8.93 6.55 3.12
CA ILE A 89 9.00 6.29 4.56
C ILE A 89 10.23 6.96 5.16
N GLN A 90 11.38 6.85 4.49
CA GLN A 90 12.62 7.47 4.95
C GLN A 90 12.51 9.00 4.97
N HIS A 91 11.89 9.61 3.97
CA HIS A 91 11.62 11.04 3.98
C HIS A 91 10.70 11.46 5.14
N LEU A 92 9.65 10.70 5.44
CA LEU A 92 8.81 10.95 6.62
C LEU A 92 9.61 10.85 7.92
N ARG A 93 10.51 9.88 8.03
CA ARG A 93 11.37 9.74 9.20
C ARG A 93 12.26 10.96 9.40
N GLU A 94 12.86 11.45 8.32
CA GLU A 94 13.73 12.62 8.37
C GLU A 94 12.96 13.90 8.71
N GLU A 95 11.83 14.14 8.04
CA GLU A 95 11.03 15.36 8.21
C GLU A 95 10.42 15.49 9.61
N PHE A 96 10.07 14.35 10.21
CA PHE A 96 9.45 14.30 11.55
C PHE A 96 10.41 13.83 12.65
N GLU A 97 11.71 13.76 12.36
CA GLU A 97 12.77 13.32 13.29
C GLU A 97 12.47 11.96 13.96
N LEU A 98 11.77 11.08 13.24
CA LEU A 98 11.45 9.75 13.71
C LEU A 98 12.68 8.86 13.54
N GLY A 99 13.21 8.35 14.66
CA GLY A 99 14.30 7.40 14.63
C GLY A 99 13.96 6.13 13.82
N LEU A 100 14.98 5.34 13.50
CA LEU A 100 14.86 4.03 12.84
C LEU A 100 14.18 2.96 13.71
N VAL A 101 13.43 3.36 14.73
CA VAL A 101 12.69 2.46 15.62
C VAL A 101 11.58 1.82 14.81
N ARG A 102 11.90 0.67 14.21
CA ARG A 102 10.90 -0.34 13.93
C ARG A 102 10.24 -0.62 15.28
N PRO A 103 8.91 -0.50 15.44
CA PRO A 103 8.28 -1.03 16.63
C PRO A 103 8.65 -2.50 16.66
N ASP A 104 9.56 -2.84 17.57
CA ASP A 104 10.03 -4.18 17.75
C ASP A 104 8.80 -5.05 18.01
N ALA A 105 8.67 -6.11 17.21
CA ALA A 105 7.67 -7.13 17.36
C ALA A 105 7.96 -7.98 18.62
N THR A 106 8.08 -7.33 19.77
CA THR A 106 8.48 -7.94 21.05
C THR A 106 7.58 -7.52 22.22
N GLU A 107 6.52 -6.73 22.01
CA GLU A 107 5.50 -6.46 23.05
C GLU A 107 4.20 -7.24 22.80
N LEU A 108 4.33 -8.52 22.46
CA LEU A 108 3.22 -9.49 22.47
C LEU A 108 3.70 -10.85 22.99
N VAL A 109 4.51 -10.83 24.05
CA VAL A 109 4.77 -12.00 24.89
C VAL A 109 4.67 -11.57 26.35
N GLY A 110 3.53 -11.87 26.96
CA GLY A 110 3.44 -12.24 28.37
C GLY A 110 3.76 -11.15 29.39
N ALA A 111 2.72 -10.38 29.75
CA ALA A 111 2.51 -10.11 31.16
C ALA A 111 2.31 -11.46 31.88
N THR A 112 3.37 -11.98 32.48
CA THR A 112 3.26 -12.97 33.56
C THR A 112 4.27 -12.58 34.63
N GLU A 113 3.72 -11.99 35.69
CA GLU A 113 4.27 -12.01 37.04
C GLU A 113 4.69 -13.45 37.41
N ALA A 114 5.91 -13.61 37.89
CA ALA A 114 6.36 -14.67 38.80
C ALA A 114 7.81 -14.31 39.18
N GLU A 115 8.01 -13.61 40.28
CA GLU A 115 8.21 -14.22 41.60
C GLU A 115 9.41 -15.18 41.60
N ASN A 116 10.54 -14.60 42.02
CA ASN A 116 11.60 -15.22 42.81
C ASN A 116 11.24 -16.60 43.39
N LEU A 117 11.97 -17.67 43.04
CA LEU A 117 12.27 -18.81 43.90
C LEU A 117 13.34 -19.73 43.26
N GLN A 118 14.25 -20.22 44.10
CA GLN A 118 15.47 -20.94 43.78
C GLN A 118 15.26 -22.38 43.26
N PRO A 119 16.26 -22.99 42.59
CA PRO A 119 16.18 -24.36 42.09
C PRO A 119 16.57 -25.38 43.17
N GLU A 120 15.62 -26.17 43.65
CA GLU A 120 15.92 -27.42 44.37
C GLU A 120 15.18 -28.63 43.76
N THR A 121 16.01 -29.56 43.26
CA THR A 121 15.93 -31.04 43.28
C THR A 121 14.67 -31.80 42.85
N ILE A 122 14.86 -32.56 41.74
CA ILE A 122 14.65 -34.01 41.54
C ILE A 122 13.33 -34.64 42.02
N SER A 123 12.63 -35.28 41.07
CA SER A 123 12.11 -36.68 41.11
C SER A 123 10.67 -36.81 40.59
N GLY A 124 10.43 -37.77 39.69
CA GLY A 124 9.11 -38.40 39.55
C GLY A 124 8.44 -38.35 38.17
N SER A 125 8.27 -39.53 37.59
CA SER A 125 7.58 -39.88 36.34
C SER A 125 6.10 -39.49 36.21
N ALA A 126 5.67 -39.18 34.98
CA ALA A 126 4.44 -39.65 34.27
C ALA A 126 4.18 -38.73 33.04
N LEU A 127 4.33 -39.18 31.79
CA LEU A 127 3.37 -39.88 30.91
C LEU A 127 2.24 -38.99 30.32
N VAL A 128 2.11 -39.02 28.98
CA VAL A 128 0.95 -38.63 28.11
C VAL A 128 0.82 -37.10 27.79
N GLN A 129 0.61 -36.55 26.59
CA GLN A 129 0.65 -36.86 25.14
C GLN A 129 0.60 -35.49 24.40
N PRO A 130 1.00 -35.37 23.12
CA PRO A 130 0.86 -34.13 22.34
C PRO A 130 -0.56 -34.00 21.76
N MET A 131 -1.27 -32.90 22.05
CA MET A 131 -2.60 -32.64 21.49
C MET A 131 -2.55 -31.53 20.43
N THR A 132 -2.55 -32.00 19.18
CA THR A 132 -3.36 -31.55 18.03
C THR A 132 -3.37 -30.07 17.62
N VAL A 133 -2.83 -29.87 16.42
CA VAL A 133 -2.96 -28.69 15.54
C VAL A 133 -4.42 -28.32 15.29
N ALA A 134 -4.75 -27.03 15.47
CA ALA A 134 -5.85 -26.39 14.78
C ALA A 134 -5.45 -24.97 14.37
N ALA A 135 -5.45 -24.71 13.07
CA ALA A 135 -5.46 -23.39 12.45
C ALA A 135 -6.43 -23.47 11.27
N PRO A 136 -6.82 -22.35 10.65
CA PRO A 136 -7.40 -21.13 11.21
C PRO A 136 -8.80 -20.91 10.59
N ALA A 137 -9.75 -20.31 11.31
CA ALA A 137 -11.04 -19.93 10.73
C ALA A 137 -11.39 -18.49 11.10
N ASP A 138 -11.81 -17.76 10.07
CA ASP A 138 -12.63 -16.54 10.08
C ASP A 138 -12.00 -15.23 10.55
N LEU A 139 -11.28 -14.58 9.63
CA LEU A 139 -11.05 -13.13 9.62
C LEU A 139 -11.17 -12.56 8.19
N LEU A 140 -12.20 -12.97 7.44
CA LEU A 140 -12.47 -12.43 6.09
C LEU A 140 -13.93 -12.01 5.86
N ASP A 141 -14.73 -11.84 6.92
CA ASP A 141 -16.15 -11.47 6.83
C ASP A 141 -16.45 -9.99 7.13
N GLU A 142 -15.47 -9.08 6.95
CA GLU A 142 -15.66 -7.64 7.23
C GLU A 142 -15.37 -6.71 6.03
N PHE A 143 -15.53 -7.20 4.79
CA PHE A 143 -15.38 -6.35 3.60
C PHE A 143 -16.52 -6.46 2.58
N THR A 144 -17.69 -6.97 2.97
CA THR A 144 -18.89 -6.91 2.13
C THR A 144 -20.05 -6.27 2.88
N ASP A 145 -19.93 -4.96 3.15
CA ASP A 145 -21.10 -4.09 3.30
C ASP A 145 -20.69 -2.62 3.11
N ALA A 146 -20.60 -2.19 1.85
CA ALA A 146 -20.97 -0.85 1.36
C ALA A 146 -20.37 -0.62 -0.04
N LEU A 147 -21.29 -0.53 -1.02
CA LEU A 147 -21.18 0.03 -2.38
C LEU A 147 -20.66 -0.86 -3.51
#